data_AF-A0A413EWQ8-F1
#
_entry.id   AF-A0A413EWQ8-F1
#
_cell.length_a   1.000
_cell.length_b   1.000
_cell.length_c   1.000
_cell.angle_alpha   90.00
_cell.angle_beta   90.00
_cell.angle_gamma   90.00
#
_symmetry.space_group_name_H-M   'P 1'
#
loop_
_entity.id
_entity.type
_entity.pdbx_description
1 polymer ?
#
loop_
_entity_poly.entity_id
_entity_poly.type
_entity_poly.pdbx_seq_one_letter_code
_entity_poly.pdbx_strand_id
1 'polypeptide(L)'
;MIRKRIYLTAAIFLLVVSFSAYYLYRVNRSARSRLEYANGLIEVNPRKALADVEQINRTFLSERNYMMCDLVKAGALIGMQEYLVPDSLLNIVSPYFKYKADSLHLTEIYYYRGEIARHSNFLLEAVEYFTLCTQYNNDVYDLRELNFYLNNFKGQVYHTKHMMKEEKEAKLAALSLAKELNNPSLIAEAYSELTHYYARTNDGDESIPLFKTASMKGYSGSLQARLLFLLSEKYADKHMPDSARIYALQIPHLYQDSVDYLLGKIHSDLQQIDSARFYLNRSSQSNNPFICLKAYRQLTDLNIRTGSLNGVSDCLERLTHYQAQIDSIAYNKDLAQIENMDKLRKTIRDSEVAEAEYYRYWVFYCWIIVIAFTVILILMSISIVLQKKKKNLQLKRQQSRLDALKMQIDPHFIFNNLSILLDLVETGDATAPIYIKCLSKVYRHIVANVDKNLSSVADELSSLEAYIFLLKIRFEDAIQVEIQVQDAIRERQIPPIVLQMLLENAIKHNQVSEEAPLFIRVYSDGDKLVVENNCKPLTPNSSTHHIGLRNIKERYQLTGAPAPEIYQDEHIYRVTLSTL
;
A
#
# COMPACT_ATOMS: atom_id res chain seq x y z
N MET A 1 4.82 2.61 35.88
CA MET A 1 5.79 2.00 34.93
C MET A 1 5.16 1.67 33.57
N ILE A 2 4.00 1.01 33.50
CA ILE A 2 3.32 0.63 32.24
C ILE A 2 2.84 1.85 31.42
N ARG A 3 2.20 2.84 32.05
CA ARG A 3 1.82 4.11 31.38
C ARG A 3 3.03 4.81 30.76
N LYS A 4 4.16 4.91 31.47
CA LYS A 4 5.42 5.49 30.93
C LYS A 4 5.93 4.74 29.71
N ARG A 5 5.81 3.40 29.66
CA ARG A 5 6.19 2.61 28.47
C ARG A 5 5.24 2.87 27.29
N ILE A 6 3.93 2.97 27.53
CA ILE A 6 2.94 3.28 26.50
C ILE A 6 3.15 4.68 25.92
N TYR A 7 3.37 5.69 26.77
CA TYR A 7 3.68 7.05 26.32
C TYR A 7 5.01 7.13 25.59
N LEU A 8 6.03 6.38 26.03
CA LEU A 8 7.31 6.32 25.34
C LEU A 8 7.18 5.66 23.96
N THR A 9 6.44 4.55 23.84
CA THR A 9 6.19 3.91 22.54
C THR A 9 5.35 4.80 21.62
N ALA A 10 4.34 5.49 22.15
CA ALA A 10 3.54 6.44 21.38
C ALA A 10 4.36 7.66 20.93
N ALA A 11 5.23 8.19 21.79
CA ALA A 11 6.13 9.29 21.47
C ALA A 11 7.17 8.89 20.42
N ILE A 12 7.76 7.69 20.53
CA ILE A 12 8.67 7.15 19.52
C ILE A 12 7.93 6.94 18.20
N PHE A 13 6.72 6.39 18.23
CA PHE A 13 5.90 6.22 17.02
C PHE A 13 5.59 7.58 16.36
N LEU A 14 5.14 8.58 17.11
CA LEU A 14 4.89 9.93 16.61
C LEU A 14 6.17 10.60 16.07
N LEU A 15 7.32 10.42 16.71
CA LEU A 15 8.61 10.90 16.22
C LEU A 15 9.00 10.21 14.91
N VAL A 16 8.84 8.90 14.81
CA VAL A 16 9.14 8.12 13.59
C VAL A 16 8.19 8.51 12.45
N VAL A 17 6.89 8.68 12.73
CA VAL A 17 5.90 9.15 11.76
C VAL A 17 6.20 10.58 11.32
N SER A 18 6.58 11.47 12.24
CA SER A 18 6.90 12.86 11.91
C SER A 18 8.20 12.97 11.10
N PHE A 19 9.22 12.17 11.46
CA PHE A 19 10.49 12.13 10.75
C PHE A 19 10.36 11.50 9.37
N SER A 20 9.56 10.44 9.23
CA SER A 20 9.24 9.84 7.93
C SER A 20 8.39 10.76 7.05
N ALA A 21 7.39 11.44 7.61
CA ALA A 21 6.62 12.45 6.88
C ALA A 21 7.50 13.64 6.44
N TYR A 22 8.38 14.12 7.31
CA TYR A 22 9.36 15.17 6.96
C TYR A 22 10.35 14.70 5.89
N TYR A 23 10.84 13.47 5.99
CA TYR A 23 11.71 12.85 4.99
C TYR A 23 11.01 12.74 3.64
N LEU A 24 9.78 12.21 3.60
CA LEU A 24 8.95 12.11 2.38
C LEU A 24 8.69 13.49 1.76
N TYR A 25 8.38 14.49 2.58
CA TYR A 25 8.20 15.87 2.13
C TYR A 25 9.48 16.43 1.50
N ARG A 26 10.63 16.24 2.16
CA ARG A 26 11.93 16.73 1.67
C ARG A 26 12.33 16.04 0.36
N VAL A 27 12.15 14.72 0.26
CA VAL A 27 12.42 13.94 -0.96
C VAL A 27 11.53 14.42 -2.10
N ASN A 28 10.22 14.58 -1.86
CA ASN A 28 9.29 15.02 -2.89
C ASN A 28 9.51 16.47 -3.32
N ARG A 29 9.89 17.37 -2.40
CA ARG A 29 10.26 18.74 -2.74
C ARG A 29 11.50 18.79 -3.63
N SER A 30 12.53 18.01 -3.30
CA SER A 30 13.75 17.92 -4.09
C SER A 30 13.51 17.27 -5.46
N ALA A 31 12.67 16.24 -5.53
CA ALA A 31 12.33 15.59 -6.80
C ALA A 31 11.55 16.54 -7.71
N ARG A 32 10.59 17.29 -7.15
CA ARG A 32 9.80 18.27 -7.90
C ARG A 32 10.67 19.34 -8.55
N SER A 33 11.62 19.93 -7.83
CA SER A 33 12.51 20.95 -8.40
C SER A 33 13.41 20.39 -9.52
N ARG A 34 13.84 19.13 -9.40
CA ARG A 34 14.61 18.45 -10.46
C ARG A 34 13.75 18.16 -11.69
N LEU A 35 12.51 17.73 -11.47
CA LEU A 35 11.55 17.48 -12.55
C LEU A 35 11.18 18.75 -13.30
N GLU A 36 10.94 19.86 -12.60
CA GLU A 36 10.68 21.16 -13.23
C GLU A 36 11.89 21.63 -14.07
N TYR A 37 13.10 21.43 -13.55
CA TYR A 37 14.34 21.71 -14.30
C TYR A 37 14.49 20.80 -15.54
N ALA A 38 14.28 19.49 -15.37
CA ALA A 38 14.37 18.53 -16.47
C ALA A 38 13.30 18.76 -17.55
N ASN A 39 12.08 19.14 -17.15
CA ASN A 39 11.01 19.48 -18.10
C ASN A 39 11.41 20.67 -18.98
N GLY A 40 11.99 21.72 -18.38
CA GLY A 40 12.51 22.87 -19.13
C GLY A 40 13.71 22.57 -20.03
N LEU A 41 14.36 21.42 -19.87
CA LEU A 41 15.46 20.98 -20.72
C LEU A 41 15.01 20.17 -21.94
N ILE A 42 13.74 19.73 -22.03
CA ILE A 42 13.29 18.84 -23.10
C ILE A 42 13.55 19.43 -24.49
N GLU A 43 13.23 20.70 -24.70
CA GLU A 43 13.41 21.35 -26.01
C GLU A 43 14.88 21.64 -26.34
N VAL A 44 15.71 21.91 -25.33
CA VAL A 44 17.10 22.37 -25.52
C VAL A 44 18.09 21.20 -25.54
N ASN A 45 17.89 20.21 -24.66
CA ASN A 45 18.75 19.05 -24.52
C ASN A 45 17.98 17.84 -23.94
N PRO A 46 17.23 17.12 -24.79
CA PRO A 46 16.36 16.03 -24.36
C PRO A 46 17.14 14.85 -23.76
N ARG A 47 18.37 14.59 -24.22
CA ARG A 47 19.25 13.56 -23.63
C ARG A 47 19.58 13.85 -22.17
N LYS A 48 19.88 15.11 -21.87
CA LYS A 48 20.15 15.53 -20.49
C LYS A 48 18.89 15.47 -19.64
N ALA A 49 17.75 15.91 -20.17
CA ALA A 49 16.46 15.79 -19.47
C ALA A 49 16.15 14.33 -19.10
N LEU A 50 16.36 13.39 -20.03
CA LEU A 50 16.19 11.96 -19.76
C LEU A 50 17.13 11.47 -18.66
N ALA A 51 18.43 11.77 -18.76
CA ALA A 51 19.42 11.36 -17.77
C ALA A 51 19.11 11.90 -16.36
N ASP A 52 18.68 13.16 -16.27
CA ASP A 52 18.33 13.81 -15.00
C ASP A 52 17.11 13.16 -14.34
N VAL A 53 16.10 12.75 -15.14
CA VAL A 53 14.91 12.04 -14.62
C VAL A 53 15.23 10.61 -14.21
N GLU A 54 16.08 9.89 -14.96
CA GLU A 54 16.45 8.51 -14.64
C GLU A 54 17.27 8.40 -13.34
N GLN A 55 17.96 9.47 -12.95
CA GLN A 55 18.64 9.55 -11.66
C GLN A 55 17.70 9.78 -10.46
N ILE A 56 16.41 10.08 -10.69
CA ILE A 56 15.45 10.29 -9.61
C ILE A 56 14.98 8.95 -9.07
N ASN A 57 15.28 8.70 -7.79
CA ASN A 57 14.80 7.52 -7.08
C ASN A 57 13.26 7.58 -6.92
N ARG A 58 12.57 6.57 -7.48
CA ARG A 58 11.10 6.50 -7.51
C ARG A 58 10.45 5.93 -6.25
N THR A 59 11.20 5.26 -5.37
CA THR A 59 10.65 4.42 -4.28
C THR A 59 9.76 5.19 -3.28
N PHE A 60 9.98 6.50 -3.11
CA PHE A 60 9.29 7.33 -2.11
C PHE A 60 8.65 8.59 -2.70
N LEU A 61 8.40 8.60 -4.01
CA LEU A 61 7.72 9.72 -4.67
C LEU A 61 6.21 9.67 -4.39
N SER A 62 5.62 10.86 -4.27
CA SER A 62 4.18 11.06 -4.37
C SER A 62 3.71 10.69 -5.77
N GLU A 63 2.45 10.26 -5.89
CA GLU A 63 1.84 9.91 -7.18
C GLU A 63 2.06 11.00 -8.23
N ARG A 64 1.88 12.27 -7.86
CA ARG A 64 2.13 13.41 -8.77
C ARG A 64 3.54 13.39 -9.35
N ASN A 65 4.56 13.26 -8.49
CA ASN A 65 5.95 13.31 -8.92
C ASN A 65 6.35 12.05 -9.69
N TYR A 66 5.74 10.90 -9.36
CA TYR A 66 5.92 9.67 -10.14
C TYR A 66 5.40 9.86 -11.56
N MET A 67 4.15 10.32 -11.71
CA MET A 67 3.53 10.60 -13.01
C MET A 67 4.31 11.66 -13.79
N MET A 68 4.85 12.67 -13.09
CA MET A 68 5.71 13.68 -13.71
C MET A 68 7.04 13.10 -14.21
N CYS A 69 7.63 12.10 -13.55
CA CYS A 69 8.83 11.42 -14.07
C CYS A 69 8.51 10.76 -15.42
N ASP A 70 7.37 10.10 -15.54
CA ASP A 70 6.97 9.41 -16.78
C ASP A 70 6.60 10.41 -17.89
N LEU A 71 5.96 11.53 -17.54
CA LEU A 71 5.69 12.62 -18.48
C LEU A 71 6.98 13.25 -19.04
N VAL A 72 7.91 13.64 -18.17
CA VAL A 72 9.18 14.24 -18.60
C VAL A 72 10.02 13.24 -19.39
N LYS A 73 10.00 11.95 -18.99
CA LYS A 73 10.64 10.87 -19.76
C LYS A 73 10.04 10.73 -21.15
N ALA A 74 8.71 10.73 -21.26
CA ALA A 74 8.01 10.68 -22.55
C ALA A 74 8.39 11.88 -23.43
N GLY A 75 8.34 13.10 -22.90
CA GLY A 75 8.73 14.31 -23.62
C GLY A 75 10.19 14.30 -24.08
N ALA A 76 11.12 13.86 -23.22
CA ALA A 76 12.53 13.73 -23.58
C ALA A 76 12.77 12.71 -24.71
N LEU A 77 12.12 11.56 -24.66
CA LEU A 77 12.20 10.54 -25.72
C LEU A 77 11.63 11.06 -27.05
N ILE A 78 10.49 11.77 -27.01
CA ILE A 78 9.91 12.43 -28.19
C ILE A 78 10.88 13.47 -28.76
N GLY A 79 11.52 14.27 -27.91
CA GLY A 79 12.55 15.23 -28.33
C GLY A 79 13.77 14.58 -28.99
N MET A 80 14.02 13.29 -28.72
CA MET A 80 15.05 12.48 -29.38
C MET A 80 14.53 11.72 -30.61
N GLN A 81 13.28 11.95 -31.02
CA GLN A 81 12.60 11.27 -32.11
C GLN A 81 12.34 9.77 -31.86
N GLU A 82 12.18 9.37 -30.60
CA GLU A 82 11.77 8.02 -30.19
C GLU A 82 10.31 8.01 -29.75
N TYR A 83 9.42 7.41 -30.55
CA TYR A 83 7.96 7.53 -30.33
C TYR A 83 7.29 6.29 -29.72
N LEU A 84 8.00 5.16 -29.66
CA LEU A 84 7.43 3.86 -29.24
C LEU A 84 7.10 3.82 -27.73
N VAL A 85 8.08 4.14 -26.90
CA VAL A 85 7.97 4.11 -25.43
C VAL A 85 7.10 5.25 -24.90
N PRO A 86 7.18 6.49 -25.43
CA PRO A 86 6.36 7.60 -24.96
C PRO A 86 4.86 7.38 -25.03
N ASP A 87 4.34 6.71 -26.06
CA ASP A 87 2.89 6.49 -26.17
C ASP A 87 2.35 5.66 -24.99
N SER A 88 3.10 4.64 -24.58
CA SER A 88 2.76 3.80 -23.43
C SER A 88 2.81 4.60 -22.12
N LEU A 89 3.85 5.41 -21.93
CA LEU A 89 3.97 6.29 -20.76
C LEU A 89 2.82 7.31 -20.70
N LEU A 90 2.44 7.90 -21.83
CA LEU A 90 1.35 8.88 -21.88
C LEU A 90 -0.02 8.25 -21.61
N ASN A 91 -0.24 6.98 -22.01
CA ASN A 91 -1.44 6.20 -21.63
C ASN A 91 -1.57 6.04 -20.11
N ILE A 92 -0.47 5.77 -19.41
CA ILE A 92 -0.44 5.60 -17.95
C ILE A 92 -0.68 6.95 -17.24
N VAL A 93 -0.09 8.01 -17.76
CA VAL A 93 -0.04 9.32 -17.10
C VAL A 93 -1.32 10.14 -17.32
N SER A 94 -1.99 10.00 -18.48
CA SER A 94 -3.16 10.79 -18.85
C SER A 94 -4.35 10.70 -17.87
N PRO A 95 -4.77 9.50 -17.40
CA PRO A 95 -5.89 9.37 -16.45
C PRO A 95 -5.67 10.14 -15.14
N TYR A 96 -4.43 10.15 -14.62
CA TYR A 96 -4.09 10.83 -13.38
C TYR A 96 -4.29 12.35 -13.50
N PHE A 97 -3.70 12.98 -14.53
CA PHE A 97 -3.81 14.43 -14.72
C PHE A 97 -5.21 14.87 -15.15
N LYS A 98 -5.96 13.99 -15.85
CA LYS A 98 -7.39 14.20 -16.13
C LYS A 98 -8.23 14.21 -14.85
N TYR A 99 -8.01 13.25 -13.95
CA TYR A 99 -8.70 13.20 -12.66
C TYR A 99 -8.37 14.41 -11.77
N LYS A 100 -7.12 14.88 -11.80
CA LYS A 100 -6.67 16.06 -11.04
C LYS A 100 -7.04 17.41 -11.69
N ALA A 101 -7.65 17.40 -12.87
CA ALA A 101 -7.97 18.60 -13.65
C ALA A 101 -6.75 19.53 -13.86
N ASP A 102 -5.57 18.95 -14.07
CA ASP A 102 -4.32 19.69 -14.27
C ASP A 102 -4.18 20.05 -15.76
N SER A 103 -4.68 21.23 -16.12
CA SER A 103 -4.73 21.70 -17.51
C SER A 103 -3.35 21.88 -18.15
N LEU A 104 -2.33 22.26 -17.36
CA LEU A 104 -0.96 22.45 -17.83
C LEU A 104 -0.39 21.15 -18.41
N HIS A 105 -0.36 20.10 -17.59
CA HIS A 105 0.24 18.82 -18.00
C HIS A 105 -0.66 18.06 -18.98
N LEU A 106 -1.99 18.26 -18.94
CA LEU A 106 -2.88 17.76 -19.99
C LEU A 106 -2.54 18.36 -21.36
N THR A 107 -2.21 19.65 -21.40
CA THR A 107 -1.77 20.32 -22.64
C THR A 107 -0.49 19.66 -23.18
N GLU A 108 0.52 19.44 -22.33
CA GLU A 108 1.76 18.74 -22.71
C GLU A 108 1.49 17.30 -23.20
N ILE A 109 0.65 16.55 -22.48
CA ILE A 109 0.29 15.17 -22.85
C ILE A 109 -0.36 15.13 -24.24
N TYR A 110 -1.34 15.99 -24.49
CA TYR A 110 -2.03 15.99 -25.79
C TYR A 110 -1.13 16.52 -26.91
N TYR A 111 -0.23 17.47 -26.64
CA TYR A 111 0.80 17.87 -27.58
C TYR A 111 1.68 16.67 -27.97
N TYR A 112 2.22 15.95 -26.99
CA TYR A 112 3.07 14.79 -27.22
C TYR A 112 2.36 13.66 -27.97
N ARG A 113 1.10 13.37 -27.64
CA ARG A 113 0.29 12.38 -28.36
C ARG A 113 0.00 12.80 -29.80
N GLY A 114 -0.28 14.08 -30.01
CA GLY A 114 -0.43 14.63 -31.35
C GLY A 114 0.86 14.54 -32.17
N GLU A 115 2.03 14.78 -31.56
CA GLU A 115 3.33 14.61 -32.21
C GLU A 115 3.63 13.15 -32.59
N ILE A 116 3.31 12.19 -31.71
CA ILE A 116 3.42 10.76 -32.01
C ILE A 116 2.51 10.37 -33.17
N ALA A 117 1.24 10.81 -33.14
CA ALA A 117 0.28 10.56 -34.21
C ALA A 117 0.72 11.21 -35.52
N ARG A 118 1.26 12.44 -35.46
CA ARG A 118 1.83 13.16 -36.60
C ARG A 118 2.98 12.40 -37.23
N HIS A 119 3.95 11.97 -36.43
CA HIS A 119 5.09 11.20 -36.92
C HIS A 119 4.70 9.85 -37.50
N SER A 120 3.65 9.24 -36.96
CA SER A 120 3.09 7.99 -37.46
C SER A 120 2.11 8.19 -38.64
N ASN A 121 1.84 9.45 -39.00
CA ASN A 121 0.94 9.87 -40.06
C ASN A 121 -0.53 9.39 -39.86
N PHE A 122 -0.98 9.39 -38.59
CA PHE A 122 -2.40 9.22 -38.20
C PHE A 122 -3.09 10.57 -38.12
N LEU A 123 -3.54 11.06 -39.27
CA LEU A 123 -4.05 12.42 -39.43
C LEU A 123 -5.26 12.72 -38.52
N LEU A 124 -6.21 11.79 -38.40
CA LEU A 124 -7.41 12.01 -37.59
C LEU A 124 -7.08 12.10 -36.10
N GLU A 125 -6.27 11.16 -35.60
CA GLU A 125 -5.83 11.12 -34.20
C GLU A 125 -4.96 12.35 -33.86
N ALA A 126 -4.08 12.77 -34.77
CA ALA A 126 -3.29 13.99 -34.62
C ALA A 126 -4.20 15.23 -34.51
N VAL A 127 -5.23 15.33 -35.36
CA VAL A 127 -6.21 16.44 -35.29
C VAL A 127 -6.97 16.43 -33.97
N GLU A 128 -7.40 15.26 -33.49
CA GLU A 128 -8.11 15.12 -32.20
C GLU A 128 -7.21 15.55 -31.03
N TYR A 129 -6.00 15.02 -30.94
CA TYR A 129 -5.08 15.34 -29.84
C TYR A 129 -4.65 16.80 -29.87
N PHE A 130 -4.30 17.37 -31.02
CA PHE A 130 -3.97 18.80 -31.08
C PHE A 130 -5.17 19.71 -30.80
N THR A 131 -6.40 19.31 -31.14
CA THR A 131 -7.60 20.06 -30.74
C THR A 131 -7.81 20.01 -29.23
N LEU A 132 -7.56 18.86 -28.58
CA LEU A 132 -7.60 18.77 -27.13
C LEU A 132 -6.48 19.62 -26.50
N CYS A 133 -5.28 19.61 -27.07
CA CYS A 133 -4.16 20.46 -26.64
C CYS A 133 -4.57 21.94 -26.62
N THR A 134 -5.16 22.45 -27.70
CA THR A 134 -5.61 23.85 -27.75
C THR A 134 -6.74 24.15 -26.78
N GLN A 135 -7.64 23.19 -26.53
CA GLN A 135 -8.74 23.34 -25.57
C GLN A 135 -8.26 23.44 -24.12
N TYR A 136 -7.23 22.67 -23.74
CA TYR A 136 -6.68 22.69 -22.38
C TYR A 136 -5.62 23.77 -22.17
N ASN A 137 -5.10 24.35 -23.24
CA ASN A 137 -4.15 25.45 -23.18
C ASN A 137 -4.83 26.75 -22.70
N ASN A 138 -4.72 27.05 -21.41
CA ASN A 138 -5.19 28.29 -20.80
C ASN A 138 -4.21 29.46 -21.08
N ASP A 139 -3.89 29.70 -22.35
CA ASP A 139 -2.91 30.71 -22.81
C ASP A 139 -1.50 30.57 -22.19
N VAL A 140 -1.13 29.35 -21.80
CA VAL A 140 0.17 29.08 -21.17
C VAL A 140 1.27 28.95 -22.21
N TYR A 141 1.00 28.22 -23.29
CA TYR A 141 1.96 27.99 -24.38
C TYR A 141 1.56 28.79 -25.62
N ASP A 142 2.57 29.30 -26.34
CA ASP A 142 2.38 29.85 -27.69
C ASP A 142 2.15 28.69 -28.67
N LEU A 143 0.89 28.44 -29.00
CA LEU A 143 0.49 27.34 -29.87
C LEU A 143 0.40 27.74 -31.35
N ARG A 144 1.00 28.86 -31.80
CA ARG A 144 0.90 29.28 -33.20
C ARG A 144 1.46 28.23 -34.18
N GLU A 145 2.61 27.64 -33.87
CA GLU A 145 3.20 26.58 -34.68
C GLU A 145 2.40 25.28 -34.60
N LEU A 146 1.88 24.91 -33.42
CA LEU A 146 0.97 23.77 -33.30
C LEU A 146 -0.30 23.96 -34.14
N ASN A 147 -0.89 25.15 -34.05
CA ASN A 147 -2.09 25.52 -34.80
C ASN A 147 -1.85 25.51 -36.30
N PHE A 148 -0.63 25.80 -36.76
CA PHE A 148 -0.24 25.60 -38.15
C PHE A 148 -0.40 24.13 -38.56
N TYR A 149 0.24 23.21 -37.83
CA TYR A 149 0.15 21.78 -38.12
C TYR A 149 -1.28 21.24 -38.00
N LEU A 150 -2.02 21.65 -36.97
CA LEU A 150 -3.42 21.29 -36.78
C LEU A 150 -4.29 21.71 -37.98
N ASN A 151 -4.11 22.93 -38.48
CA ASN A 151 -4.85 23.41 -39.64
C ASN A 151 -4.44 22.68 -40.94
N ASN A 152 -3.16 22.37 -41.13
CA ASN A 152 -2.71 21.54 -42.24
C ASN A 152 -3.36 20.15 -42.22
N PHE A 153 -3.34 19.45 -41.07
CA PHE A 153 -3.94 18.13 -40.96
C PHE A 153 -5.47 18.17 -41.08
N LYS A 154 -6.13 19.19 -40.54
CA LYS A 154 -7.57 19.42 -40.80
C LYS A 154 -7.83 19.57 -42.30
N GLY A 155 -7.02 20.34 -43.01
CA GLY A 155 -7.09 20.47 -44.46
C GLY A 155 -6.99 19.11 -45.19
N GLN A 156 -6.06 18.26 -44.79
CA GLN A 156 -5.90 16.92 -45.37
C GLN A 156 -7.07 15.97 -45.00
N VAL A 157 -7.61 16.06 -43.79
CA VAL A 157 -8.79 15.27 -43.38
C VAL A 157 -10.05 15.75 -44.11
N TYR A 158 -10.23 17.06 -44.30
CA TYR A 158 -11.35 17.59 -45.07
C TYR A 158 -11.24 17.24 -46.55
N HIS A 159 -10.02 17.17 -47.08
CA HIS A 159 -9.76 16.68 -48.42
C HIS A 159 -10.31 15.25 -48.63
N THR A 160 -9.98 14.32 -47.73
CA THR A 160 -10.46 12.92 -47.84
C THR A 160 -11.97 12.80 -47.64
N LYS A 161 -12.59 13.73 -46.90
CA LYS A 161 -14.05 13.81 -46.72
C LYS A 161 -14.78 14.60 -47.81
N HIS A 162 -14.08 15.08 -48.84
CA HIS A 162 -14.63 15.93 -49.90
C HIS A 162 -15.30 17.24 -49.41
N MET A 163 -14.85 17.76 -48.26
CA MET A 163 -15.36 18.99 -47.64
C MET A 163 -14.59 20.21 -48.15
N MET A 164 -14.96 20.71 -49.34
CA MET A 164 -14.19 21.69 -50.09
C MET A 164 -14.01 23.04 -49.39
N LYS A 165 -15.06 23.53 -48.72
CA LYS A 165 -15.05 24.84 -48.06
C LYS A 165 -14.14 24.83 -46.83
N GLU A 166 -14.31 23.81 -45.99
CA GLU A 166 -13.56 23.60 -44.76
C GLU A 166 -12.09 23.29 -45.06
N GLU A 167 -11.80 22.52 -46.12
CA GLU A 167 -10.43 22.31 -46.60
C GLU A 167 -9.74 23.64 -46.94
N LYS A 168 -10.42 24.52 -47.69
CA LYS A 168 -9.89 25.84 -48.08
C LYS A 168 -9.62 26.71 -46.86
N GLU A 169 -10.60 26.82 -45.96
CA GLU A 169 -10.50 27.64 -44.74
C GLU A 169 -9.33 27.18 -43.86
N ALA A 170 -9.19 25.86 -43.65
CA ALA A 170 -8.09 25.30 -42.87
C ALA A 170 -6.71 25.58 -43.51
N LYS A 171 -6.56 25.36 -44.83
CA LYS A 171 -5.28 25.62 -45.53
C LYS A 171 -4.89 27.10 -45.55
N LEU A 172 -5.88 28.01 -45.66
CA LEU A 172 -5.62 29.46 -45.58
C LEU A 172 -5.25 29.90 -44.16
N ALA A 173 -5.88 29.33 -43.13
CA ALA A 173 -5.53 29.57 -41.73
C ALA A 173 -4.11 29.09 -41.40
N ALA A 174 -3.68 27.95 -41.95
CA ALA A 174 -2.30 27.51 -41.83
C ALA A 174 -1.34 28.52 -42.50
N LEU A 175 -1.66 29.00 -43.70
CA LEU A 175 -0.82 30.01 -44.37
C LEU A 175 -0.71 31.32 -43.59
N SER A 176 -1.79 31.80 -42.98
CA SER A 176 -1.74 33.03 -42.17
C SER A 176 -0.83 32.85 -40.95
N LEU A 177 -0.95 31.73 -40.23
CA LEU A 177 -0.10 31.41 -39.09
C LEU A 177 1.38 31.27 -39.50
N ALA A 178 1.67 30.61 -40.62
CA ALA A 178 3.03 30.48 -41.13
C ALA A 178 3.67 31.84 -41.45
N LYS A 179 2.88 32.79 -41.99
CA LYS A 179 3.31 34.16 -42.25
C LYS A 179 3.56 34.95 -40.97
N GLU A 180 2.69 34.80 -39.97
CA GLU A 180 2.84 35.44 -38.65
C GLU A 180 4.09 34.95 -37.90
N LEU A 181 4.39 33.65 -38.00
CA LEU A 181 5.61 33.04 -37.45
C LEU A 181 6.88 33.45 -38.21
N ASN A 182 6.75 34.01 -39.41
CA ASN A 182 7.83 34.37 -40.31
C ASN A 182 8.82 33.20 -40.57
N ASN A 183 8.30 31.96 -40.62
CA ASN A 183 9.11 30.76 -40.85
C ASN A 183 9.05 30.36 -42.34
N PRO A 184 10.16 30.50 -43.11
CA PRO A 184 10.16 30.20 -44.55
C PRO A 184 9.78 28.75 -44.88
N SER A 185 10.10 27.79 -44.01
CA SER A 185 9.79 26.37 -44.21
C SER A 185 8.30 26.09 -44.07
N LEU A 186 7.66 26.62 -43.03
CA LEU A 186 6.21 26.46 -42.82
C LEU A 186 5.42 27.20 -43.90
N ILE A 187 5.89 28.38 -44.33
CA ILE A 187 5.27 29.11 -45.43
C ILE A 187 5.37 28.29 -46.73
N ALA A 188 6.53 27.67 -46.98
CA ALA A 188 6.76 26.81 -48.12
C ALA A 188 5.81 25.60 -48.14
N GLU A 189 5.66 24.93 -47.00
CA GLU A 189 4.73 23.81 -46.81
C GLU A 189 3.27 24.23 -47.03
N ALA A 190 2.83 25.34 -46.43
CA ALA A 190 1.48 25.88 -46.60
C ALA A 190 1.13 26.14 -48.08
N TYR A 191 2.07 26.74 -48.81
CA TYR A 191 1.90 26.98 -50.24
C TYR A 191 1.87 25.68 -51.05
N SER A 192 2.62 24.65 -50.66
CA SER A 192 2.54 23.33 -51.29
C SER A 192 1.15 22.71 -51.13
N GLU A 193 0.57 22.75 -49.93
CA GLU A 193 -0.77 22.22 -49.65
C GLU A 193 -1.88 22.99 -50.40
N LEU A 194 -1.75 24.31 -50.48
CA LEU A 194 -2.64 25.16 -51.27
C LEU A 194 -2.50 24.89 -52.77
N THR A 195 -1.28 24.58 -53.24
CA THR A 195 -1.05 24.18 -54.64
C THR A 195 -1.85 22.92 -54.97
N HIS A 196 -1.81 21.91 -54.10
CA HIS A 196 -2.61 20.69 -54.27
C HIS A 196 -4.12 20.96 -54.28
N TYR A 197 -4.60 21.87 -53.43
CA TYR A 197 -6.00 22.28 -53.42
C TYR A 197 -6.42 22.95 -54.73
N TYR A 198 -5.73 24.02 -55.13
CA TYR A 198 -6.09 24.82 -56.30
C TYR A 198 -5.83 24.11 -57.63
N ALA A 199 -4.93 23.12 -57.67
CA ALA A 199 -4.79 22.25 -58.83
C ALA A 199 -6.10 21.52 -59.16
N ARG A 200 -6.95 21.22 -58.16
CA ARG A 200 -8.21 20.49 -58.33
C ARG A 200 -9.43 21.41 -58.53
N THR A 201 -9.47 22.57 -57.90
CA THR A 201 -10.70 23.40 -57.84
C THR A 201 -10.96 24.27 -59.07
N ASN A 202 -10.03 24.29 -60.03
CA ASN A 202 -10.01 25.19 -61.18
C ASN A 202 -10.22 26.70 -60.87
N ASP A 203 -10.08 27.10 -59.61
CA ASP A 203 -10.29 28.48 -59.15
C ASP A 203 -9.03 29.32 -59.39
N GLY A 204 -8.95 29.91 -60.59
CA GLY A 204 -7.83 30.75 -61.00
C GLY A 204 -7.92 32.21 -60.53
N ASP A 205 -9.07 32.67 -60.04
CA ASP A 205 -9.25 34.06 -59.58
C ASP A 205 -8.53 34.30 -58.26
N GLU A 206 -8.64 33.36 -57.33
CA GLU A 206 -7.94 33.45 -56.05
C GLU A 206 -6.52 32.88 -56.09
N SER A 207 -6.29 31.83 -56.87
CA SER A 207 -5.01 31.11 -56.85
C SER A 207 -3.86 31.90 -57.48
N ILE A 208 -4.13 32.60 -58.60
CA ILE A 208 -3.12 33.35 -59.36
C ILE A 208 -2.47 34.47 -58.52
N PRO A 209 -3.21 35.41 -57.91
CA PRO A 209 -2.58 36.46 -57.11
C PRO A 209 -1.82 35.87 -55.92
N LEU A 210 -2.38 34.83 -55.28
CA LEU A 210 -1.76 34.15 -54.14
C LEU A 210 -0.38 33.55 -54.51
N PHE A 211 -0.32 32.72 -55.55
CA PHE A 211 0.94 32.09 -55.95
C PHE A 211 1.92 33.06 -56.60
N LYS A 212 1.45 34.11 -57.28
CA LYS A 212 2.32 35.14 -57.86
C LYS A 212 3.08 35.88 -56.76
N THR A 213 2.41 36.21 -55.65
CA THR A 213 3.10 36.81 -54.49
C THR A 213 4.09 35.84 -53.85
N ALA A 214 3.77 34.54 -53.82
CA ALA A 214 4.67 33.52 -53.30
C ALA A 214 5.91 33.31 -54.18
N SER A 215 5.74 33.23 -55.50
CA SER A 215 6.86 32.99 -56.44
C SER A 215 7.88 34.13 -56.44
N MET A 216 7.44 35.36 -56.18
CA MET A 216 8.32 36.55 -56.07
C MET A 216 9.19 36.56 -54.81
N LYS A 217 8.89 35.73 -53.80
CA LYS A 217 9.68 35.67 -52.55
C LYS A 217 10.95 34.81 -52.63
N GLY A 218 11.22 34.17 -53.77
CA GLY A 218 12.49 33.48 -54.00
C GLY A 218 12.67 32.16 -53.23
N TYR A 219 11.59 31.40 -53.02
CA TYR A 219 11.70 30.04 -52.46
C TYR A 219 12.58 29.15 -53.35
N SER A 220 13.30 28.19 -52.77
CA SER A 220 14.25 27.35 -53.51
C SER A 220 13.64 26.02 -54.02
N GLY A 221 14.23 25.49 -55.10
CA GLY A 221 14.11 24.08 -55.49
C GLY A 221 12.72 23.64 -55.99
N SER A 222 12.20 22.56 -55.38
CA SER A 222 10.99 21.85 -55.81
C SER A 222 9.70 22.64 -55.61
N LEU A 223 9.60 23.43 -54.54
CA LEU A 223 8.43 24.26 -54.29
C LEU A 223 8.33 25.38 -55.33
N GLN A 224 9.44 26.02 -55.67
CA GLN A 224 9.45 27.07 -56.69
C GLN A 224 8.98 26.51 -58.04
N ALA A 225 9.51 25.36 -58.44
CA ALA A 225 9.09 24.66 -59.64
C ALA A 225 7.58 24.36 -59.63
N ARG A 226 7.06 23.87 -58.51
CA ARG A 226 5.64 23.53 -58.33
C ARG A 226 4.73 24.76 -58.36
N LEU A 227 5.12 25.87 -57.72
CA LEU A 227 4.41 27.14 -57.76
C LEU A 227 4.36 27.73 -59.17
N LEU A 228 5.51 27.75 -59.87
CA LEU A 228 5.60 28.22 -61.25
C LEU A 228 4.80 27.34 -62.20
N PHE A 229 4.84 26.01 -61.99
CA PHE A 229 4.04 25.06 -62.75
C PHE A 229 2.53 25.35 -62.59
N LEU A 230 2.04 25.50 -61.36
CA LEU A 230 0.63 25.77 -61.13
C LEU A 230 0.22 27.16 -61.64
N LEU A 231 1.07 28.19 -61.46
CA LEU A 231 0.84 29.51 -62.04
C LEU A 231 0.69 29.44 -63.55
N SER A 232 1.62 28.79 -64.23
CA SER A 232 1.57 28.59 -65.68
C SER A 232 0.31 27.84 -66.10
N GLU A 233 -0.01 26.74 -65.42
CA GLU A 233 -1.21 25.93 -65.70
C GLU A 233 -2.50 26.75 -65.55
N LYS A 234 -2.60 27.59 -64.51
CA LYS A 234 -3.76 28.45 -64.26
C LYS A 234 -3.89 29.62 -65.23
N TYR A 235 -2.78 30.21 -65.66
CA TYR A 235 -2.80 31.21 -66.72
C TYR A 235 -3.22 30.59 -68.06
N ALA A 236 -2.81 29.34 -68.34
CA ALA A 236 -3.28 28.60 -69.51
C ALA A 236 -4.79 28.32 -69.42
N ASP A 237 -5.29 27.86 -68.26
CA ASP A 237 -6.73 27.63 -68.02
C ASP A 237 -7.58 28.90 -68.24
N LYS A 238 -7.01 30.09 -67.98
CA LYS A 238 -7.65 31.39 -68.23
C LYS A 238 -7.48 31.93 -69.64
N HIS A 239 -6.97 31.14 -70.58
CA HIS A 239 -6.67 31.56 -71.95
C HIS A 239 -5.73 32.77 -72.03
N MET A 240 -4.73 32.84 -71.13
CA MET A 240 -3.67 33.85 -71.12
C MET A 240 -2.31 33.22 -71.49
N PRO A 241 -2.11 32.82 -72.76
CA PRO A 241 -0.98 31.97 -73.18
C PRO A 241 0.39 32.64 -72.99
N ASP A 242 0.49 33.96 -73.19
CA ASP A 242 1.76 34.68 -73.03
C ASP A 242 2.23 34.67 -71.57
N SER A 243 1.30 34.91 -70.64
CA SER A 243 1.58 34.85 -69.20
C SER A 243 1.92 33.42 -68.78
N ALA A 244 1.15 32.43 -69.26
CA ALA A 244 1.41 31.02 -68.99
C ALA A 244 2.81 30.59 -69.45
N ARG A 245 3.22 31.03 -70.64
CA ARG A 245 4.53 30.72 -71.22
C ARG A 245 5.68 31.34 -70.45
N ILE A 246 5.55 32.59 -70.01
CA ILE A 246 6.57 33.26 -69.19
C ILE A 246 6.86 32.45 -67.92
N TYR A 247 5.82 32.02 -67.20
CA TYR A 247 6.00 31.24 -65.98
C TYR A 247 6.49 29.80 -66.24
N ALA A 248 6.07 29.17 -67.34
CA ALA A 248 6.57 27.85 -67.74
C ALA A 248 8.09 27.86 -67.96
N LEU A 249 8.59 28.90 -68.64
CA LEU A 249 10.02 29.01 -68.97
C LEU A 249 10.91 29.40 -67.77
N GLN A 250 10.31 29.80 -66.65
CA GLN A 250 11.02 30.07 -65.39
C GLN A 250 11.22 28.81 -64.54
N ILE A 251 10.56 27.69 -64.87
CA ILE A 251 10.69 26.43 -64.13
C ILE A 251 12.12 25.88 -64.34
N PRO A 252 12.81 25.41 -63.28
CA PRO A 252 14.16 24.86 -63.41
C PRO A 252 14.24 23.69 -64.40
N HIS A 253 15.34 23.61 -65.15
CA HIS A 253 15.58 22.57 -66.16
C HIS A 253 15.49 21.12 -65.64
N LEU A 254 15.65 20.90 -64.33
CA LEU A 254 15.44 19.59 -63.70
C LEU A 254 14.01 19.04 -63.90
N TYR A 255 13.02 19.92 -64.11
CA TYR A 255 11.61 19.58 -64.31
C TYR A 255 11.17 19.83 -65.76
N GLN A 256 12.05 19.54 -66.72
CA GLN A 256 11.82 19.80 -68.15
C GLN A 256 10.56 19.10 -68.69
N ASP A 257 10.28 17.89 -68.22
CA ASP A 257 9.06 17.14 -68.53
C ASP A 257 7.77 17.87 -68.16
N SER A 258 7.81 18.61 -67.04
CA SER A 258 6.71 19.46 -66.58
C SER A 258 6.57 20.73 -67.44
N VAL A 259 7.69 21.31 -67.88
CA VAL A 259 7.70 22.43 -68.84
C VAL A 259 7.11 22.01 -70.19
N ASP A 260 7.47 20.82 -70.65
CA ASP A 260 7.00 20.26 -71.92
C ASP A 260 5.49 20.02 -71.90
N TYR A 261 4.95 19.51 -70.79
CA TYR A 261 3.51 19.41 -70.62
C TYR A 261 2.83 20.79 -70.75
N LEU A 262 3.35 21.81 -70.05
CA LEU A 262 2.77 23.16 -70.05
C LEU A 262 2.83 23.80 -71.43
N LEU A 263 3.97 23.71 -72.13
CA LEU A 263 4.11 24.21 -73.49
C LEU A 263 3.17 23.47 -74.44
N GLY A 264 3.04 22.15 -74.30
CA GLY A 264 2.10 21.34 -75.05
C GLY A 264 0.65 21.80 -74.90
N LYS A 265 0.23 22.05 -73.65
CA LYS A 265 -1.09 22.60 -73.33
C LYS A 265 -1.30 24.00 -73.93
N ILE A 266 -0.34 24.92 -73.75
CA ILE A 266 -0.41 26.28 -74.29
C ILE A 266 -0.52 26.28 -75.82
N HIS A 267 0.27 25.46 -76.51
CA HIS A 267 0.20 25.32 -77.97
C HIS A 267 -1.12 24.68 -78.43
N SER A 268 -1.69 23.77 -77.63
CA SER A 268 -3.02 23.19 -77.89
C SER A 268 -4.11 24.25 -77.84
N ASP A 269 -4.07 25.14 -76.84
CA ASP A 269 -5.02 26.26 -76.69
C ASP A 269 -4.89 27.29 -77.82
N LEU A 270 -3.66 27.50 -78.33
CA LEU A 270 -3.37 28.35 -79.49
C LEU A 270 -3.69 27.67 -80.85
N GLN A 271 -4.26 26.47 -80.85
CA GLN A 271 -4.55 25.66 -82.05
C GLN A 271 -3.31 25.30 -82.90
N GLN A 272 -2.12 25.30 -82.30
CA GLN A 272 -0.86 24.91 -82.95
C GLN A 272 -0.62 23.42 -82.75
N ILE A 273 -1.36 22.60 -83.50
CA ILE A 273 -1.48 21.14 -83.30
C ILE A 273 -0.12 20.42 -83.33
N ASP A 274 0.74 20.72 -84.29
CA ASP A 274 2.03 20.02 -84.44
C ASP A 274 2.97 20.31 -83.27
N SER A 275 3.06 21.59 -82.86
CA SER A 275 3.82 22.01 -81.69
C SER A 275 3.26 21.39 -80.40
N ALA A 276 1.94 21.40 -80.23
CA ALA A 276 1.27 20.81 -79.08
C ALA A 276 1.60 19.31 -78.96
N ARG A 277 1.46 18.57 -80.06
CA ARG A 277 1.76 17.14 -80.12
C ARG A 277 3.23 16.84 -79.86
N PHE A 278 4.15 17.65 -80.41
CA PHE A 278 5.59 17.50 -80.17
C PHE A 278 5.93 17.57 -78.67
N TYR A 279 5.49 18.62 -77.98
CA TYR A 279 5.79 18.81 -76.56
C TYR A 279 5.08 17.80 -75.66
N LEU A 280 3.80 17.49 -75.93
CA LEU A 280 3.05 16.50 -75.15
C LEU A 280 3.63 15.08 -75.28
N ASN A 281 4.10 14.69 -76.48
CA ASN A 281 4.77 13.41 -76.66
C ASN A 281 6.06 13.32 -75.85
N ARG A 282 6.85 14.41 -75.82
CA ARG A 282 8.08 14.45 -75.00
C ARG A 282 7.78 14.36 -73.51
N SER A 283 6.74 15.05 -73.04
CA SER A 283 6.28 14.98 -71.64
C SER A 283 5.73 13.60 -71.26
N SER A 284 5.07 12.91 -72.19
CA SER A 284 4.48 11.58 -71.97
C SER A 284 5.51 10.46 -71.72
N GLN A 285 6.81 10.74 -71.95
CA GLN A 285 7.94 9.85 -71.68
C GLN A 285 8.59 10.13 -70.32
N SER A 286 7.96 10.93 -69.46
CA SER A 286 8.46 11.23 -68.11
C SER A 286 8.56 9.97 -67.23
N ASN A 287 9.50 9.99 -66.30
CA ASN A 287 9.57 8.99 -65.22
C ASN A 287 8.52 9.24 -64.12
N ASN A 288 7.76 10.33 -64.21
CA ASN A 288 6.74 10.70 -63.23
C ASN A 288 5.33 10.30 -63.73
N PRO A 289 4.68 9.28 -63.13
CA PRO A 289 3.36 8.81 -63.55
C PRO A 289 2.29 9.92 -63.58
N PHE A 290 2.40 10.93 -62.70
CA PHE A 290 1.47 12.05 -62.66
C PHE A 290 1.60 12.97 -63.89
N ILE A 291 2.83 13.21 -64.37
CA ILE A 291 3.08 14.00 -65.58
C ILE A 291 2.65 13.21 -66.81
N CYS A 292 2.93 11.91 -66.86
CA CYS A 292 2.45 11.03 -67.93
C CYS A 292 0.92 11.04 -68.02
N LEU A 293 0.22 10.89 -66.90
CA LEU A 293 -1.24 10.94 -66.84
C LEU A 293 -1.78 12.27 -67.39
N LYS A 294 -1.19 13.40 -66.98
CA LYS A 294 -1.57 14.72 -67.47
C LYS A 294 -1.32 14.89 -68.97
N ALA A 295 -0.16 14.45 -69.47
CA ALA A 295 0.21 14.51 -70.88
C ALA A 295 -0.72 13.67 -71.76
N TYR A 296 -1.00 12.42 -71.37
CA TYR A 296 -1.93 11.56 -72.12
C TYR A 296 -3.37 12.09 -72.09
N ARG A 297 -3.80 12.75 -71.00
CA ARG A 297 -5.11 13.41 -70.96
C ARG A 297 -5.20 14.51 -72.02
N GLN A 298 -4.20 15.38 -72.10
CA GLN A 298 -4.14 16.44 -73.12
C GLN A 298 -3.99 15.89 -74.55
N LEU A 299 -3.22 14.82 -74.75
CA LEU A 299 -3.13 14.13 -76.05
C LEU A 299 -4.46 13.52 -76.47
N THR A 300 -5.23 12.97 -75.53
CA THR A 300 -6.57 12.45 -75.77
C THR A 300 -7.48 13.56 -76.26
N ASP A 301 -7.53 14.70 -75.56
CA ASP A 301 -8.34 15.86 -75.94
C ASP A 301 -7.96 16.38 -77.35
N LEU A 302 -6.66 16.41 -77.67
CA LEU A 302 -6.16 16.83 -78.97
C LEU A 302 -6.50 15.82 -80.08
N ASN A 303 -6.43 14.52 -79.82
CA ASN A 303 -6.82 13.47 -80.77
C ASN A 303 -8.33 13.47 -81.04
N ILE A 304 -9.15 13.76 -80.02
CA ILE A 304 -10.60 13.98 -80.18
C ILE A 304 -10.86 15.18 -81.10
N ARG A 305 -10.22 16.34 -80.83
CA ARG A 305 -10.36 17.56 -81.65
C ARG A 305 -9.92 17.37 -83.10
N THR A 306 -8.93 16.49 -83.34
CA THR A 306 -8.38 16.22 -84.68
C THR A 306 -9.00 15.01 -85.40
N GLY A 307 -9.95 14.31 -84.76
CA GLY A 307 -10.66 13.17 -85.36
C GLY A 307 -9.88 11.85 -85.42
N SER A 308 -8.77 11.72 -84.68
CA SER A 308 -7.92 10.52 -84.70
C SER A 308 -8.38 9.46 -83.68
N LEU A 309 -9.34 8.62 -84.07
CA LEU A 309 -9.92 7.58 -83.19
C LEU A 309 -8.89 6.55 -82.67
N ASN A 310 -7.95 6.12 -83.52
CA ASN A 310 -6.89 5.18 -83.12
C ASN A 310 -5.97 5.80 -82.05
N GLY A 311 -5.66 7.08 -82.17
CA GLY A 311 -4.86 7.81 -81.19
C GLY A 311 -5.57 7.99 -79.86
N VAL A 312 -6.90 8.15 -79.87
CA VAL A 312 -7.72 8.19 -78.63
C VAL A 312 -7.64 6.87 -77.88
N SER A 313 -7.77 5.73 -78.58
CA SER A 313 -7.72 4.41 -77.95
C SER A 313 -6.37 4.13 -77.25
N ASP A 314 -5.25 4.40 -77.92
CA ASP A 314 -3.90 4.22 -77.34
C ASP A 314 -3.67 5.15 -76.12
N CYS A 315 -4.15 6.40 -76.18
CA CYS A 315 -4.04 7.31 -75.04
C CYS A 315 -4.89 6.86 -73.85
N LEU A 316 -6.11 6.34 -74.08
CA LEU A 316 -6.98 5.84 -73.01
C LEU A 316 -6.40 4.60 -72.32
N GLU A 317 -5.80 3.68 -73.08
CA GLU A 317 -5.12 2.51 -72.51
C GLU A 317 -3.97 2.95 -71.57
N ARG A 318 -3.12 3.88 -72.03
CA ARG A 318 -2.04 4.42 -71.21
C ARG A 318 -2.55 5.21 -70.00
N LEU A 319 -3.65 5.96 -70.14
CA LEU A 319 -4.30 6.63 -69.00
C LEU A 319 -4.72 5.64 -67.92
N THR A 320 -5.35 4.51 -68.30
CA THR A 320 -5.74 3.47 -67.33
C THR A 320 -4.53 2.83 -66.64
N HIS A 321 -3.45 2.59 -67.39
CA HIS A 321 -2.20 2.05 -66.83
C HIS A 321 -1.59 2.99 -65.78
N TYR A 322 -1.40 4.27 -66.11
CA TYR A 322 -0.81 5.23 -65.17
C TYR A 322 -1.72 5.53 -63.99
N GLN A 323 -3.06 5.53 -64.18
CA GLN A 323 -4.01 5.66 -63.08
C GLN A 323 -3.87 4.49 -62.09
N ALA A 324 -3.84 3.25 -62.58
CA ALA A 324 -3.64 2.06 -61.74
C ALA A 324 -2.29 2.08 -61.01
N GLN A 325 -1.22 2.58 -61.67
CA GLN A 325 0.08 2.75 -61.04
C GLN A 325 0.01 3.73 -59.87
N ILE A 326 -0.64 4.89 -60.06
CA ILE A 326 -0.84 5.90 -59.00
C ILE A 326 -1.66 5.33 -57.84
N ASP A 327 -2.75 4.61 -58.13
CA ASP A 327 -3.62 4.02 -57.11
C ASP A 327 -2.87 2.95 -56.29
N SER A 328 -2.02 2.15 -56.93
CA SER A 328 -1.19 1.14 -56.23
C SER A 328 -0.15 1.78 -55.29
N ILE A 329 0.42 2.92 -55.67
CA ILE A 329 1.36 3.67 -54.82
C ILE A 329 0.66 4.20 -53.57
N ALA A 330 -0.58 4.67 -53.70
CA ALA A 330 -1.39 5.12 -52.56
C ALA A 330 -1.75 3.94 -51.63
N TYR A 331 -2.28 2.86 -52.20
CA TYR A 331 -2.69 1.67 -51.44
C TYR A 331 -1.54 1.03 -50.64
N ASN A 332 -0.37 0.87 -51.25
CA ASN A 332 0.79 0.27 -50.56
C ASN A 332 1.30 1.12 -49.39
N LYS A 333 1.15 2.45 -49.50
CA LYS A 333 1.49 3.38 -48.41
C LYS A 333 0.54 3.19 -47.23
N ASP A 334 -0.76 3.08 -47.50
CA ASP A 334 -1.78 2.88 -46.47
C ASP A 334 -1.64 1.51 -45.78
N LEU A 335 -1.34 0.44 -46.54
CA LEU A 335 -1.17 -0.92 -46.00
C LEU A 335 0.03 -1.02 -45.05
N ALA A 336 1.16 -0.40 -45.40
CA ALA A 336 2.35 -0.36 -44.55
C ALA A 336 2.10 0.38 -43.22
N GLN A 337 1.22 1.38 -43.22
CA GLN A 337 0.83 2.07 -41.98
C GLN A 337 -0.02 1.17 -41.07
N ILE A 338 -0.94 0.40 -41.64
CA ILE A 338 -1.82 -0.52 -40.89
C ILE A 338 -1.00 -1.66 -40.26
N GLU A 339 -0.07 -2.28 -40.98
CA GLU A 339 0.75 -3.36 -40.43
C GLU A 339 1.65 -2.91 -39.28
N ASN A 340 2.19 -1.68 -39.36
CA ASN A 340 2.96 -1.11 -38.26
C ASN A 340 2.10 -0.83 -37.03
N MET A 341 0.81 -0.50 -37.21
CA MET A 341 -0.14 -0.30 -36.11
C MET A 341 -0.46 -1.56 -35.34
N ASP A 342 -0.66 -2.68 -36.04
CA ASP A 342 -0.99 -3.93 -35.38
C ASP A 342 0.19 -4.47 -34.56
N LYS A 343 1.43 -4.29 -35.05
CA LYS A 343 2.64 -4.62 -34.30
C LYS A 343 2.80 -3.74 -33.05
N LEU A 344 2.51 -2.44 -33.17
CA LEU A 344 2.56 -1.49 -32.05
C LEU A 344 1.53 -1.84 -30.96
N ARG A 345 0.26 -2.04 -31.36
CA ARG A 345 -0.83 -2.41 -30.44
C ARG A 345 -0.59 -3.72 -29.71
N LYS A 346 0.03 -4.70 -30.37
CA LYS A 346 0.37 -5.98 -29.74
C LYS A 346 1.45 -5.80 -28.66
N THR A 347 2.50 -5.05 -28.98
CA THR A 347 3.61 -4.77 -28.05
C THR A 347 3.12 -4.01 -26.80
N ILE A 348 2.23 -3.03 -26.97
CA ILE A 348 1.61 -2.27 -25.86
C ILE A 348 0.85 -3.22 -24.93
N ARG A 349 -0.01 -4.07 -25.49
CA ARG A 349 -0.82 -5.02 -24.71
C ARG A 349 0.02 -5.98 -23.89
N ASP A 350 1.11 -6.47 -24.48
CA ASP A 350 2.02 -7.39 -23.79
C ASP A 350 2.75 -6.69 -22.62
N SER A 351 3.07 -5.40 -22.75
CA SER A 351 3.68 -4.61 -21.66
C SER A 351 2.71 -4.30 -20.51
N GLU A 352 1.46 -3.94 -20.80
CA GLU A 352 0.44 -3.66 -19.76
C GLU A 352 0.14 -4.90 -18.90
N VAL A 353 0.10 -6.07 -19.53
CA VAL A 353 -0.12 -7.35 -18.83
C VAL A 353 1.03 -7.65 -17.86
N ALA A 354 2.28 -7.40 -18.28
CA ALA A 354 3.46 -7.65 -17.44
C ALA A 354 3.50 -6.73 -16.20
N GLU A 355 3.13 -5.45 -16.36
CA GLU A 355 3.05 -4.51 -15.22
C GLU A 355 1.96 -4.92 -14.23
N ALA A 356 0.77 -5.31 -14.72
CA ALA A 356 -0.32 -5.76 -13.86
C ALA A 356 0.05 -6.99 -13.01
N GLU A 357 0.83 -7.93 -13.55
CA GLU A 357 1.34 -9.07 -12.79
C GLU A 357 2.30 -8.65 -11.68
N TYR A 358 3.20 -7.70 -11.96
CA TYR A 358 4.14 -7.17 -10.97
C TYR A 358 3.42 -6.52 -9.78
N TYR A 359 2.40 -5.68 -10.04
CA TYR A 359 1.59 -5.07 -8.98
C TYR A 359 0.84 -6.12 -8.15
N ARG A 360 0.32 -7.18 -8.78
CA ARG A 360 -0.36 -8.28 -8.09
C ARG A 360 0.56 -8.98 -7.08
N TYR A 361 1.81 -9.24 -7.45
CA TYR A 361 2.80 -9.81 -6.53
C TYR A 361 3.16 -8.85 -5.40
N TRP A 362 3.32 -7.57 -5.68
CA TRP A 362 3.62 -6.56 -4.66
C TRP A 362 2.52 -6.43 -3.60
N VAL A 363 1.26 -6.36 -4.02
CA VAL A 363 0.11 -6.32 -3.12
C VAL A 363 0.07 -7.58 -2.24
N PHE A 364 0.35 -8.75 -2.81
CA PHE A 364 0.42 -10.01 -2.08
C PHE A 364 1.51 -9.99 -0.98
N TYR A 365 2.71 -9.48 -1.27
CA TYR A 365 3.78 -9.35 -0.26
C TYR A 365 3.42 -8.36 0.86
N CYS A 366 2.78 -7.24 0.54
CA CYS A 366 2.29 -6.29 1.54
C CYS A 366 1.30 -6.95 2.51
N TRP A 367 0.37 -7.78 2.01
CA TRP A 367 -0.57 -8.52 2.85
C TRP A 367 0.13 -9.51 3.79
N ILE A 368 1.17 -10.21 3.32
CA ILE A 368 1.96 -11.12 4.17
C ILE A 368 2.60 -10.34 5.34
N ILE A 369 3.17 -9.16 5.08
CA ILE A 369 3.81 -8.33 6.11
C ILE A 369 2.78 -7.85 7.14
N VAL A 370 1.60 -7.40 6.69
CA VAL A 370 0.52 -6.96 7.59
C VAL A 370 0.05 -8.12 8.47
N ILE A 371 -0.17 -9.31 7.90
CA ILE A 371 -0.57 -10.50 8.65
C ILE A 371 0.50 -10.86 9.69
N ALA A 372 1.78 -10.90 9.31
CA ALA A 372 2.88 -11.20 10.23
C ALA A 372 2.93 -10.19 11.40
N PHE A 373 2.76 -8.90 11.11
CA PHE A 373 2.75 -7.85 12.14
C PHE A 373 1.57 -8.02 13.11
N THR A 374 0.37 -8.32 12.60
CA THR A 374 -0.82 -8.56 13.45
C THR A 374 -0.64 -9.77 14.37
N VAL A 375 -0.05 -10.86 13.87
CA VAL A 375 0.25 -12.06 14.68
C VAL A 375 1.20 -11.73 15.81
N ILE A 376 2.26 -10.93 15.56
CA ILE A 376 3.21 -10.49 16.59
C ILE A 376 2.49 -9.69 17.69
N LEU A 377 1.60 -8.77 17.33
CA LEU A 377 0.82 -7.98 18.30
C LEU A 377 -0.09 -8.87 19.15
N ILE A 378 -0.74 -9.87 18.55
CA ILE A 378 -1.59 -10.82 19.27
C ILE A 378 -0.75 -11.62 20.27
N LEU A 379 0.38 -12.19 19.86
CA LEU A 379 1.28 -12.94 20.73
C LEU A 379 1.80 -12.09 21.91
N MET A 380 2.14 -10.83 21.65
CA MET A 380 2.55 -9.89 22.68
C MET A 380 1.42 -9.62 23.69
N SER A 381 0.18 -9.46 23.21
CA SER A 381 -0.99 -9.25 24.06
C SER A 381 -1.28 -10.46 24.98
N ILE A 382 -1.18 -11.68 24.44
CA ILE A 382 -1.34 -12.93 25.17
C ILE A 382 -0.27 -13.04 26.27
N SER A 383 0.99 -12.76 25.94
CA SER A 383 2.10 -12.79 26.90
C SER A 383 1.85 -11.84 28.08
N ILE A 384 1.35 -10.63 27.82
CA ILE A 384 1.02 -9.66 28.89
C ILE A 384 -0.10 -10.17 29.80
N VAL A 385 -1.15 -10.78 29.24
CA VAL A 385 -2.27 -11.34 30.01
C VAL A 385 -1.80 -12.52 30.87
N LEU A 386 -0.98 -13.41 30.32
CA LEU A 386 -0.41 -14.56 31.05
C LEU A 386 0.47 -14.10 32.21
N GLN A 387 1.31 -13.08 32.01
CA GLN A 387 2.13 -12.51 33.08
C GLN A 387 1.27 -11.93 34.21
N LYS A 388 0.19 -11.19 33.88
CA LYS A 388 -0.76 -10.69 34.89
C LYS A 388 -1.42 -11.82 35.66
N LYS A 389 -1.88 -12.87 34.96
CA LYS A 389 -2.53 -14.03 35.59
C LYS A 389 -1.58 -14.76 36.54
N LYS A 390 -0.32 -14.96 36.15
CA LYS A 390 0.73 -15.55 36.99
C LYS A 390 0.99 -14.72 38.26
N LYS A 391 1.11 -13.41 38.12
CA LYS A 391 1.32 -12.50 39.26
C LYS A 391 0.12 -12.51 40.23
N ASN A 392 -1.11 -12.50 39.70
CA ASN A 392 -2.32 -12.57 40.53
C ASN A 392 -2.41 -13.90 41.28
N LEU A 393 -2.06 -15.02 40.65
CA LEU A 393 -2.02 -16.32 41.32
C LEU A 393 -0.98 -16.36 42.44
N GLN A 394 0.21 -15.76 42.23
CA GLN A 394 1.24 -15.65 43.28
C GLN A 394 0.75 -14.82 44.47
N LEU A 395 0.12 -13.66 44.22
CA LEU A 395 -0.45 -12.83 45.27
C LEU A 395 -1.54 -13.55 46.06
N LYS A 396 -2.47 -14.24 45.38
CA LYS A 396 -3.50 -15.05 46.04
C LYS A 396 -2.90 -16.14 46.92
N ARG A 397 -1.86 -16.85 46.45
CA ARG A 397 -1.15 -17.86 47.25
C ARG A 397 -0.48 -17.27 48.49
N GLN A 398 0.17 -16.10 48.36
CA GLN A 398 0.77 -15.41 49.50
C GLN A 398 -0.29 -14.99 50.53
N GLN A 399 -1.41 -14.46 50.06
CA GLN A 399 -2.52 -14.07 50.93
C GLN A 399 -3.10 -15.27 51.69
N SER A 400 -3.38 -16.38 51.00
CA SER A 400 -3.88 -17.59 51.66
C SER A 400 -2.91 -18.16 52.71
N ARG A 401 -1.60 -18.06 52.49
CA ARG A 401 -0.60 -18.45 53.51
C ARG A 401 -0.65 -17.55 54.74
N LEU A 402 -0.78 -16.23 54.54
CA LEU A 402 -0.91 -15.27 55.65
C LEU A 402 -2.20 -15.49 56.45
N ASP A 403 -3.32 -15.78 55.77
CA ASP A 403 -4.59 -16.03 56.43
C ASP A 403 -4.56 -17.35 57.23
N ALA A 404 -3.93 -18.40 56.69
CA ALA A 404 -3.71 -19.65 57.41
C ALA A 404 -2.82 -19.47 58.66
N LEU A 405 -1.79 -18.62 58.57
CA LEU A 405 -0.92 -18.29 59.70
C LEU A 405 -1.70 -17.58 60.83
N LYS A 406 -2.59 -16.64 60.47
CA LYS A 406 -3.42 -15.92 61.45
C LYS A 406 -4.39 -16.83 62.20
N MET A 407 -4.94 -17.86 61.55
CA MET A 407 -5.88 -18.78 62.18
C MET A 407 -5.28 -19.67 63.28
N GLN A 408 -3.95 -19.80 63.36
CA GLN A 408 -3.29 -20.66 64.36
C GLN A 408 -3.03 -19.98 65.72
N ILE A 409 -3.27 -18.67 65.83
CA ILE A 409 -3.16 -17.92 67.09
C ILE A 409 -4.58 -17.63 67.58
N ASP A 410 -5.05 -18.32 68.64
CA ASP A 410 -6.33 -18.00 69.28
C ASP A 410 -6.17 -16.72 70.14
N PRO A 411 -6.73 -15.57 69.73
CA PRO A 411 -6.60 -14.34 70.49
C PRO A 411 -7.21 -14.47 71.89
N HIS A 412 -8.25 -15.30 72.04
CA HIS A 412 -8.93 -15.50 73.31
C HIS A 412 -8.04 -16.23 74.31
N PHE A 413 -7.26 -17.22 73.87
CA PHE A 413 -6.28 -17.88 74.72
C PHE A 413 -5.19 -16.89 75.21
N ILE A 414 -4.71 -15.99 74.35
CA ILE A 414 -3.75 -14.94 74.76
C ILE A 414 -4.33 -14.08 75.88
N PHE A 415 -5.50 -13.48 75.65
CA PHE A 415 -6.08 -12.54 76.61
C PHE A 415 -6.38 -13.21 77.96
N ASN A 416 -6.95 -14.42 77.96
CA ASN A 416 -7.25 -15.13 79.20
C ASN A 416 -6.00 -15.46 80.03
N ASN A 417 -4.92 -15.90 79.39
CA ASN A 417 -3.68 -16.19 80.12
C ASN A 417 -3.00 -14.92 80.66
N LEU A 418 -3.13 -13.80 79.95
CA LEU A 418 -2.63 -12.51 80.44
C LEU A 418 -3.47 -12.01 81.63
N SER A 419 -4.78 -12.23 81.63
CA SER A 419 -5.65 -11.89 82.76
C SER A 419 -5.32 -12.71 84.01
N ILE A 420 -5.14 -14.04 83.88
CA ILE A 420 -4.72 -14.91 84.99
C ILE A 420 -3.34 -14.50 85.49
N LEU A 421 -2.41 -14.22 84.57
CA LEU A 421 -1.07 -13.77 84.95
C LEU A 421 -1.12 -12.45 85.74
N LEU A 422 -1.97 -11.50 85.33
CA LEU A 422 -2.13 -10.24 86.04
C LEU A 422 -2.61 -10.47 87.47
N ASP A 423 -3.61 -11.34 87.65
CA ASP A 423 -4.15 -11.71 88.97
C ASP A 423 -3.09 -12.37 89.86
N LEU A 424 -2.31 -13.33 89.34
CA LEU A 424 -1.20 -13.96 90.09
C LEU A 424 -0.12 -12.96 90.51
N VAL A 425 0.17 -11.96 89.66
CA VAL A 425 1.16 -10.93 89.97
C VAL A 425 0.62 -9.94 91.01
N GLU A 426 -0.66 -9.53 90.91
CA GLU A 426 -1.30 -8.61 91.85
C GLU A 426 -1.47 -9.22 93.24
N THR A 427 -1.77 -10.52 93.32
CA THR A 427 -1.92 -11.28 94.57
C THR A 427 -0.59 -11.70 95.20
N GLY A 428 0.52 -11.59 94.47
CA GLY A 428 1.85 -11.98 94.94
C GLY A 428 2.09 -13.49 94.97
N ASP A 429 1.38 -14.25 94.13
CA ASP A 429 1.50 -15.70 94.06
C ASP A 429 2.91 -16.13 93.57
N ALA A 430 3.56 -17.01 94.33
CA ALA A 430 4.90 -17.52 94.02
C ALA A 430 4.97 -18.31 92.70
N THR A 431 3.83 -18.74 92.14
CA THR A 431 3.73 -19.46 90.87
C THR A 431 3.80 -18.53 89.65
N ALA A 432 3.64 -17.21 89.79
CA ALA A 432 3.62 -16.27 88.67
C ALA A 432 4.86 -16.37 87.73
N PRO A 433 6.12 -16.47 88.22
CA PRO A 433 7.28 -16.63 87.34
C PRO A 433 7.27 -17.95 86.55
N ILE A 434 6.74 -19.02 87.16
CA ILE A 434 6.60 -20.34 86.52
C ILE A 434 5.49 -20.28 85.46
N TYR A 435 4.38 -19.60 85.77
CA TYR A 435 3.28 -19.37 84.82
C TYR A 435 3.75 -18.65 83.55
N ILE A 436 4.52 -17.57 83.68
CA ILE A 436 5.12 -16.85 82.54
C ILE A 436 6.01 -17.78 81.70
N LYS A 437 6.83 -18.60 82.36
CA LYS A 437 7.74 -19.53 81.68
C LYS A 437 6.97 -20.61 80.91
N CYS A 438 5.93 -21.19 81.52
CA CYS A 438 5.05 -22.16 80.87
C CYS A 438 4.30 -21.53 79.69
N LEU A 439 3.77 -20.32 79.85
CA LEU A 439 3.11 -19.57 78.79
C LEU A 439 4.05 -19.31 77.62
N SER A 440 5.27 -18.84 77.89
CA SER A 440 6.31 -18.64 76.86
C SER A 440 6.66 -19.94 76.13
N LYS A 441 6.72 -21.06 76.85
CA LYS A 441 7.03 -22.39 76.27
C LYS A 441 5.94 -22.84 75.30
N VAL A 442 4.66 -22.72 75.68
CA VAL A 442 3.52 -23.03 74.82
C VAL A 442 3.54 -22.17 73.54
N TYR A 443 3.71 -20.85 73.65
CA TYR A 443 3.76 -19.99 72.46
C TYR A 443 4.97 -20.26 71.57
N ARG A 444 6.14 -20.50 72.15
CA ARG A 444 7.33 -20.84 71.38
C ARG A 444 7.13 -22.15 70.61
N HIS A 445 6.46 -23.13 71.22
CA HIS A 445 6.11 -24.38 70.56
C HIS A 445 5.14 -24.17 69.39
N ILE A 446 4.11 -23.33 69.56
CA ILE A 446 3.18 -22.97 68.47
C ILE A 446 3.93 -22.33 67.31
N VAL A 447 4.74 -21.29 67.58
CA VAL A 447 5.46 -20.53 66.55
C VAL A 447 6.53 -21.38 65.85
N ALA A 448 7.30 -22.19 66.60
CA ALA A 448 8.38 -23.00 66.06
C ALA A 448 7.89 -24.14 65.14
N ASN A 449 6.61 -24.52 65.26
CA ASN A 449 6.03 -25.64 64.52
C ASN A 449 4.97 -25.21 63.49
N VAL A 450 4.84 -23.90 63.19
CA VAL A 450 3.94 -23.36 62.16
C VAL A 450 4.17 -23.98 60.77
N ASP A 451 5.44 -24.13 60.37
CA ASP A 451 5.84 -24.62 59.04
C ASP A 451 6.31 -26.09 59.07
N LYS A 452 6.21 -26.77 60.22
CA LYS A 452 6.60 -28.17 60.35
C LYS A 452 5.40 -29.09 60.14
N ASN A 453 5.61 -30.16 59.38
CA ASN A 453 4.59 -31.20 59.22
C ASN A 453 4.60 -32.23 60.35
N LEU A 454 5.72 -32.38 61.06
CA LEU A 454 5.95 -33.38 62.11
C LEU A 454 6.76 -32.78 63.27
N SER A 455 6.44 -33.20 64.50
CA SER A 455 7.20 -32.97 65.74
C SER A 455 7.36 -34.29 66.50
N SER A 456 8.40 -34.41 67.32
CA SER A 456 8.56 -35.59 68.17
C SER A 456 7.46 -35.62 69.23
N VAL A 457 7.05 -36.82 69.65
CA VAL A 457 6.13 -37.01 70.77
C VAL A 457 6.71 -36.39 72.04
N ALA A 458 8.04 -36.44 72.23
CA ALA A 458 8.74 -35.77 73.33
C ALA A 458 8.50 -34.25 73.36
N ASP A 459 8.63 -33.58 72.21
CA ASP A 459 8.40 -32.14 72.10
C ASP A 459 6.93 -31.77 72.36
N GLU A 460 6.00 -32.57 71.82
CA GLU A 460 4.56 -32.40 72.06
C GLU A 460 4.20 -32.59 73.53
N LEU A 461 4.72 -33.64 74.20
CA LEU A 461 4.49 -33.87 75.63
C LEU A 461 5.10 -32.76 76.49
N SER A 462 6.31 -32.32 76.18
CA SER A 462 6.98 -31.21 76.87
C SER A 462 6.18 -29.90 76.79
N SER A 463 5.57 -29.62 75.64
CA SER A 463 4.65 -28.50 75.48
C SER A 463 3.32 -28.74 76.21
N LEU A 464 2.77 -29.95 76.12
CA LEU A 464 1.53 -30.35 76.77
C LEU A 464 1.61 -30.22 78.29
N GLU A 465 2.72 -30.61 78.92
CA GLU A 465 2.97 -30.44 80.36
C GLU A 465 2.92 -28.96 80.77
N ALA A 466 3.53 -28.08 79.98
CA ALA A 466 3.47 -26.65 80.21
C ALA A 466 2.05 -26.10 80.06
N TYR A 467 1.31 -26.61 79.08
CA TYR A 467 -0.10 -26.25 78.88
C TYR A 467 -0.99 -26.75 80.01
N ILE A 468 -0.80 -27.99 80.50
CA ILE A 468 -1.50 -28.56 81.65
C ILE A 468 -1.23 -27.72 82.90
N PHE A 469 0.00 -27.24 83.10
CA PHE A 469 0.31 -26.34 84.22
C PHE A 469 -0.55 -25.06 84.18
N LEU A 470 -0.68 -24.43 83.01
CA LEU A 470 -1.54 -23.25 82.85
C LEU A 470 -3.01 -23.56 83.17
N LEU A 471 -3.49 -24.74 82.75
CA LEU A 471 -4.86 -25.17 83.02
C LEU A 471 -5.10 -25.49 84.50
N LYS A 472 -4.15 -26.12 85.19
CA LYS A 472 -4.27 -26.43 86.62
C LYS A 472 -4.37 -25.17 87.47
N ILE A 473 -3.65 -24.10 87.11
CA ILE A 473 -3.78 -22.81 87.79
C ILE A 473 -5.16 -22.18 87.54
N ARG A 474 -5.75 -22.40 86.36
CA ARG A 474 -7.05 -21.84 85.99
C ARG A 474 -8.25 -22.59 86.57
N PHE A 475 -8.18 -23.92 86.57
CA PHE A 475 -9.31 -24.80 86.89
C PHE A 475 -9.10 -25.61 88.17
N GLU A 476 -7.95 -25.44 88.84
CA GLU A 476 -7.61 -26.10 90.09
C GLU A 476 -7.87 -27.62 90.03
N ASP A 477 -8.58 -28.17 91.01
CA ASP A 477 -8.86 -29.61 91.11
C ASP A 477 -9.96 -30.10 90.15
N ALA A 478 -10.60 -29.21 89.39
CA ALA A 478 -11.65 -29.57 88.44
C ALA A 478 -11.11 -30.27 87.17
N ILE A 479 -9.79 -30.22 86.93
CA ILE A 479 -9.14 -30.94 85.82
C ILE A 479 -7.98 -31.78 86.35
N GLN A 480 -8.05 -33.09 86.10
CA GLN A 480 -6.98 -34.03 86.42
C GLN A 480 -6.43 -34.65 85.16
N VAL A 481 -5.14 -34.39 84.89
CA VAL A 481 -4.45 -34.92 83.70
C VAL A 481 -3.32 -35.85 84.13
N GLU A 482 -3.36 -37.08 83.63
CA GLU A 482 -2.35 -38.11 83.83
C GLU A 482 -1.63 -38.42 82.52
N ILE A 483 -0.29 -38.43 82.54
CA ILE A 483 0.54 -38.77 81.38
C ILE A 483 1.34 -40.03 81.70
N GLN A 484 1.10 -41.10 80.92
CA GLN A 484 1.75 -42.42 81.04
C GLN A 484 2.23 -42.88 79.66
N VAL A 485 3.26 -42.20 79.13
CA VAL A 485 3.82 -42.49 77.80
C VAL A 485 5.17 -43.19 77.94
N GLN A 486 5.31 -44.35 77.29
CA GLN A 486 6.55 -45.13 77.25
C GLN A 486 7.66 -44.39 76.52
N ASP A 487 8.90 -44.49 77.01
CA ASP A 487 10.07 -43.85 76.41
C ASP A 487 10.32 -44.31 74.97
N ALA A 488 9.93 -45.54 74.63
CA ALA A 488 10.07 -46.12 73.30
C ALA A 488 9.35 -45.34 72.18
N ILE A 489 8.29 -44.58 72.50
CA ILE A 489 7.56 -43.80 71.50
C ILE A 489 7.85 -42.30 71.55
N ARG A 490 8.70 -41.83 72.49
CA ARG A 490 8.99 -40.39 72.66
C ARG A 490 9.70 -39.76 71.45
N GLU A 491 10.54 -40.52 70.76
CA GLU A 491 11.27 -40.06 69.56
C GLU A 491 10.44 -40.19 68.26
N ARG A 492 9.30 -40.87 68.32
CA ARG A 492 8.41 -40.99 67.15
C ARG A 492 7.72 -39.67 66.86
N GLN A 493 7.21 -39.55 65.65
CA GLN A 493 6.69 -38.28 65.15
C GLN A 493 5.16 -38.27 65.05
N ILE A 494 4.57 -37.14 65.42
CA ILE A 494 3.14 -36.84 65.21
C ILE A 494 3.01 -35.43 64.61
N PRO A 495 1.90 -35.09 63.96
CA PRO A 495 1.68 -33.72 63.52
C PRO A 495 1.69 -32.77 64.73
N PRO A 496 2.28 -31.57 64.58
CA PRO A 496 2.45 -30.68 65.72
C PRO A 496 1.13 -30.12 66.22
N ILE A 497 1.12 -29.81 67.52
CA ILE A 497 0.02 -29.18 68.30
C ILE A 497 -1.19 -30.12 68.49
N VAL A 498 -1.14 -31.37 68.02
CA VAL A 498 -2.28 -32.30 68.09
C VAL A 498 -2.67 -32.64 69.53
N LEU A 499 -1.70 -32.85 70.43
CA LEU A 499 -2.01 -33.19 71.83
C LEU A 499 -2.70 -32.03 72.55
N GLN A 500 -2.22 -30.80 72.32
CA GLN A 500 -2.85 -29.60 72.83
C GLN A 500 -4.28 -29.45 72.30
N MET A 501 -4.51 -29.69 70.99
CA MET A 501 -5.86 -29.62 70.40
C MET A 501 -6.82 -30.65 71.00
N LEU A 502 -6.34 -31.87 71.30
CA LEU A 502 -7.15 -32.89 71.95
C LEU A 502 -7.51 -32.52 73.38
N LEU A 503 -6.55 -31.97 74.13
CA LEU A 503 -6.76 -31.48 75.48
C LEU A 503 -7.74 -30.29 75.51
N GLU A 504 -7.61 -29.36 74.55
CA GLU A 504 -8.57 -28.26 74.37
C GLU A 504 -9.98 -28.76 74.04
N ASN A 505 -10.10 -29.76 73.17
CA ASN A 505 -11.40 -30.35 72.83
C ASN A 505 -12.04 -31.00 74.06
N ALA A 506 -11.27 -31.75 74.86
CA ALA A 506 -11.76 -32.36 76.09
C ALA A 506 -12.33 -31.30 77.05
N ILE A 507 -11.66 -30.15 77.21
CA ILE A 507 -12.11 -29.09 78.12
C ILE A 507 -13.31 -28.32 77.55
N LYS A 508 -13.31 -28.02 76.25
CA LYS A 508 -14.39 -27.24 75.60
C LYS A 508 -15.72 -27.97 75.57
N HIS A 509 -15.70 -29.30 75.47
CA HIS A 509 -16.92 -30.10 75.27
C HIS A 509 -17.44 -30.77 76.53
N ASN A 510 -16.68 -30.76 77.63
CA ASN A 510 -17.11 -31.37 78.89
C ASN A 510 -17.40 -30.32 79.97
N GLN A 511 -18.28 -30.67 80.90
CA GLN A 511 -18.48 -29.93 82.14
C GLN A 511 -17.23 -30.05 83.01
N VAL A 512 -16.72 -28.91 83.47
CA VAL A 512 -15.55 -28.80 84.34
C VAL A 512 -16.00 -28.10 85.62
N SER A 513 -16.16 -28.85 86.71
CA SER A 513 -16.42 -28.33 88.05
C SER A 513 -15.81 -29.25 89.11
N GLU A 514 -15.58 -28.75 90.32
CA GLU A 514 -15.04 -29.54 91.43
C GLU A 514 -15.96 -30.71 91.82
N GLU A 515 -17.27 -30.53 91.70
CA GLU A 515 -18.29 -31.56 91.97
C GLU A 515 -18.27 -32.68 90.92
N ALA A 516 -17.70 -32.40 89.75
CA ALA A 516 -17.68 -33.30 88.61
C ALA A 516 -16.38 -33.14 87.80
N PRO A 517 -15.20 -33.53 88.34
CA PRO A 517 -13.92 -33.29 87.69
C PRO A 517 -13.81 -34.02 86.34
N LEU A 518 -13.06 -33.38 85.44
CA LEU A 518 -12.67 -33.90 84.13
C LEU A 518 -11.34 -34.64 84.26
N PHE A 519 -11.37 -35.95 84.02
CA PHE A 519 -10.20 -36.81 84.04
C PHE A 519 -9.72 -37.04 82.61
N ILE A 520 -8.45 -36.75 82.35
CA ILE A 520 -7.83 -36.89 81.04
C ILE A 520 -6.57 -37.74 81.18
N ARG A 521 -6.46 -38.81 80.39
CA ARG A 521 -5.30 -39.70 80.37
C ARG A 521 -4.64 -39.65 79.00
N VAL A 522 -3.34 -39.45 79.00
CA VAL A 522 -2.49 -39.51 77.80
C VAL A 522 -1.53 -40.66 77.97
N TYR A 523 -1.70 -41.74 77.22
CA TYR A 523 -0.91 -42.95 77.38
C TYR A 523 -0.50 -43.57 76.05
N SER A 524 0.56 -44.37 76.07
CA SER A 524 0.99 -45.15 74.91
C SER A 524 0.36 -46.54 74.90
N ASP A 525 -0.19 -46.96 73.77
CA ASP A 525 -0.65 -48.32 73.52
C ASP A 525 0.14 -48.90 72.33
N GLY A 526 1.19 -49.66 72.65
CA GLY A 526 2.23 -50.08 71.70
C GLY A 526 2.85 -48.88 71.00
N ASP A 527 2.66 -48.82 69.69
CA ASP A 527 3.19 -47.79 68.80
C ASP A 527 2.24 -46.60 68.60
N LYS A 528 1.10 -46.59 69.29
CA LYS A 528 0.09 -45.54 69.18
C LYS A 528 0.05 -44.68 70.45
N LEU A 529 -0.37 -43.43 70.29
CA LEU A 529 -0.57 -42.51 71.39
C LEU A 529 -2.07 -42.28 71.59
N VAL A 530 -2.55 -42.46 72.81
CA VAL A 530 -3.97 -42.42 73.15
C VAL A 530 -4.25 -41.24 74.08
N VAL A 531 -5.26 -40.45 73.74
CA VAL A 531 -5.82 -39.41 74.62
C VAL A 531 -7.25 -39.79 74.95
N GLU A 532 -7.53 -39.93 76.23
CA GLU A 532 -8.81 -40.40 76.77
C GLU A 532 -9.35 -39.41 77.80
N ASN A 533 -10.65 -39.15 77.80
CA ASN A 533 -11.31 -38.41 78.88
C ASN A 533 -12.65 -39.05 79.25
N ASN A 534 -13.13 -38.79 80.47
CA ASN A 534 -14.49 -39.16 80.86
C ASN A 534 -15.53 -38.27 80.12
N CYS A 535 -16.58 -38.87 79.58
CA CYS A 535 -17.67 -38.20 78.86
C CYS A 535 -18.62 -37.50 79.84
N LYS A 536 -18.57 -36.17 79.91
CA LYS A 536 -19.52 -35.31 80.64
C LYS A 536 -19.97 -34.15 79.75
N PRO A 537 -20.76 -34.37 78.70
CA PRO A 537 -21.03 -33.36 77.68
C PRO A 537 -21.71 -32.12 78.27
N LEU A 538 -21.15 -30.94 77.99
CA LEU A 538 -21.65 -29.64 78.48
C LEU A 538 -23.08 -29.33 77.98
N THR A 539 -23.47 -29.91 76.83
CA THR A 539 -24.82 -29.86 76.26
C THR A 539 -25.12 -31.16 75.50
N PRO A 540 -26.27 -31.81 75.71
CA PRO A 540 -26.68 -32.92 74.86
C PRO A 540 -27.01 -32.38 73.46
N ASN A 541 -26.28 -32.82 72.42
CA ASN A 541 -26.39 -32.40 71.00
C ASN A 541 -25.71 -31.09 70.56
N SER A 542 -24.52 -30.72 71.07
CA SER A 542 -23.72 -29.68 70.41
C SER A 542 -22.97 -30.22 69.18
N SER A 543 -23.40 -29.77 67.98
CA SER A 543 -22.78 -30.05 66.68
C SER A 543 -21.36 -29.45 66.50
N THR A 544 -20.80 -28.82 67.55
CA THR A 544 -19.48 -28.16 67.56
C THR A 544 -18.29 -29.09 67.71
N HIS A 545 -18.48 -30.40 67.95
CA HIS A 545 -17.42 -31.43 68.02
C HIS A 545 -16.55 -31.49 66.73
N HIS A 546 -17.02 -30.91 65.64
CA HIS A 546 -16.48 -31.15 64.30
C HIS A 546 -15.28 -30.28 63.93
N ILE A 547 -15.06 -29.10 64.54
CA ILE A 547 -14.00 -28.19 64.09
C ILE A 547 -12.63 -28.65 64.58
N GLY A 548 -12.49 -28.95 65.88
CA GLY A 548 -11.23 -29.40 66.46
C GLY A 548 -10.76 -30.74 65.90
N LEU A 549 -11.67 -31.71 65.77
CA LEU A 549 -11.36 -33.02 65.19
C LEU A 549 -11.10 -32.96 63.68
N ARG A 550 -11.83 -32.12 62.94
CA ARG A 550 -11.54 -31.91 61.51
C ARG A 550 -10.14 -31.35 61.32
N ASN A 551 -9.72 -30.37 62.12
CA ASN A 551 -8.38 -29.81 62.04
C ASN A 551 -7.29 -30.86 62.36
N ILE A 552 -7.52 -31.77 63.32
CA ILE A 552 -6.59 -32.87 63.60
C ILE A 552 -6.53 -33.84 62.42
N LYS A 553 -7.69 -34.24 61.85
CA LYS A 553 -7.73 -35.12 60.67
C LYS A 553 -7.04 -34.51 59.45
N GLU A 554 -7.26 -33.23 59.20
CA GLU A 554 -6.58 -32.48 58.12
C GLU A 554 -5.06 -32.46 58.30
N ARG A 555 -4.56 -32.31 59.55
CA ARG A 555 -3.12 -32.39 59.84
C ARG A 555 -2.53 -33.77 59.56
N TYR A 556 -3.23 -34.86 59.92
CA TYR A 556 -2.80 -36.23 59.61
C TYR A 556 -2.81 -36.52 58.10
N GLN A 557 -3.75 -35.95 57.33
CA GLN A 557 -3.76 -36.08 55.88
C GLN A 557 -2.52 -35.46 55.21
N LEU A 558 -1.97 -34.38 55.79
CA LEU A 558 -0.76 -33.73 55.27
C LEU A 558 0.52 -34.55 55.51
N THR A 559 0.51 -35.48 56.47
CA THR A 559 1.67 -36.34 56.79
C THR A 559 1.63 -37.69 56.11
N GLY A 560 0.48 -38.10 55.55
CA GLY A 560 0.28 -39.43 54.97
C GLY A 560 0.11 -40.55 56.00
N ALA A 561 0.06 -40.23 57.29
CA ALA A 561 -0.21 -41.19 58.36
C ALA A 561 -1.70 -41.61 58.38
N PRO A 562 -2.04 -42.79 58.94
CA PRO A 562 -3.42 -43.18 59.18
C PRO A 562 -4.16 -42.12 60.00
N ALA A 563 -5.41 -41.84 59.63
CA ALA A 563 -6.23 -40.87 60.34
C ALA A 563 -6.48 -41.33 61.80
N PRO A 564 -6.63 -40.40 62.76
CA PRO A 564 -6.94 -40.73 64.13
C PRO A 564 -8.21 -41.58 64.25
N GLU A 565 -8.12 -42.65 65.04
CA GLU A 565 -9.25 -43.52 65.39
C GLU A 565 -9.97 -42.91 66.58
N ILE A 566 -11.30 -42.81 66.51
CA ILE A 566 -12.13 -42.19 67.55
C ILE A 566 -13.08 -43.26 68.09
N TYR A 567 -13.10 -43.39 69.41
CA TYR A 567 -14.02 -44.23 70.15
C TYR A 567 -14.76 -43.36 71.18
N GLN A 568 -16.09 -43.47 71.23
CA GLN A 568 -16.91 -42.75 72.19
C GLN A 568 -18.05 -43.65 72.65
N ASP A 569 -18.25 -43.73 73.97
CA ASP A 569 -19.43 -44.29 74.61
C ASP A 569 -19.99 -43.30 75.66
N GLU A 570 -20.95 -43.75 76.48
CA GLU A 570 -21.59 -42.93 77.52
C GLU A 570 -20.65 -42.49 78.65
N HIS A 571 -19.47 -43.12 78.77
CA HIS A 571 -18.54 -42.90 79.88
C HIS A 571 -17.17 -42.39 79.44
N ILE A 572 -16.71 -42.74 78.24
CA ILE A 572 -15.35 -42.50 77.77
C ILE A 572 -15.35 -41.94 76.35
N TYR A 573 -14.52 -40.91 76.14
CA TYR A 573 -14.13 -40.39 74.83
C TYR A 573 -12.64 -40.64 74.62
N ARG A 574 -12.27 -41.36 73.56
CA ARG A 574 -10.90 -41.78 73.28
C ARG A 574 -10.51 -41.47 71.84
N VAL A 575 -9.34 -40.86 71.68
CA VAL A 575 -8.71 -40.64 70.37
C VAL A 575 -7.35 -41.33 70.33
N THR A 576 -7.17 -42.21 69.36
CA THR A 576 -5.93 -42.96 69.13
C THR A 576 -5.20 -42.39 67.93
N LEU A 577 -3.96 -41.99 68.15
CA LEU A 577 -3.06 -41.35 67.21
C LEU A 577 -2.00 -42.33 66.74
N SER A 578 -1.82 -42.43 65.42
CA SER A 578 -0.70 -43.18 64.84
C SER A 578 0.58 -42.35 64.94
N THR A 579 1.66 -42.94 65.45
CA THR A 579 2.98 -42.32 65.46
C THR A 579 3.80 -42.80 64.26
N LEU A 580 4.67 -41.94 63.72
CA LEU A 580 5.53 -42.20 62.56
C LEU A 580 6.99 -42.43 62.94
#